data_AF-A0A812WXT4-F1
#
_entry.id   AF-A0A812WXT4-F1
#
_cell.length_a   1.000
_cell.length_b   1.000
_cell.length_c   1.000
_cell.angle_alpha   90.00
_cell.angle_beta   90.00
_cell.angle_gamma   90.00
#
_symmetry.space_group_name_H-M   'P 1'
#
loop_
_entity.id
_entity.type
_entity.pdbx_description
1 polymer ?
#
loop_
_entity_poly.entity_id
_entity_poly.type
_entity_poly.pdbx_seq_one_letter_code
_entity_poly.pdbx_strand_id
1 'polypeptide(L)'
;MSAPRRVGARKLSLSCAAATLASAGLVQRWRAPSFAAFWEGSRRPRVRLSAVSEDNLLGLDQDTVDLHRKYHDATITYTAMNIDWAQDKGYENDGELSETERDAVARAARARLFRWPELEDRDMHAVNFGPERLRFCKSADSAEALGDPGQNVFVVSQMRRPSRLRHALNELYREGISANIVDAVDGDGFRAQDELERLGIIPVPGYEGHKNHGIHLTTGEVGCFMSHFTIWHHMVKHNIPAALILEDDFDLQPDFAIKLGEYLEEARGYDWNLLYVGRSPTEPDWTRLSQHVVEPGYTLWTVGYIMRLDGAKALLDARVERAFAPLDDYFSVAAGRGFDCFYNDKVLEWKPYIPVLLRPMALTPPLVMPYVGSMFLSDTAKVRAATRYVEDLPVSVPDE
;
A
#
# COMPACT_ATOMS: atom_id res chain seq x y z
N MET A 1 -53.71 -1.05 27.03
CA MET A 1 -54.69 0.04 26.88
C MET A 1 -54.32 1.16 27.85
N SER A 2 -54.47 2.41 27.40
CA SER A 2 -54.52 3.68 28.15
C SER A 2 -53.30 4.18 28.96
N ALA A 3 -52.56 5.12 28.36
CA ALA A 3 -52.03 6.34 29.02
C ALA A 3 -53.21 7.25 29.50
N PRO A 4 -53.07 8.47 30.10
CA PRO A 4 -51.88 9.35 30.21
C PRO A 4 -51.79 10.20 31.52
N ARG A 5 -50.77 11.09 31.65
CA ARG A 5 -50.93 12.55 31.88
C ARG A 5 -49.59 13.29 32.06
N ARG A 6 -49.47 14.43 31.37
CA ARG A 6 -48.41 15.47 31.46
C ARG A 6 -48.75 16.51 32.54
N VAL A 7 -47.73 17.05 33.21
CA VAL A 7 -47.53 18.45 33.69
C VAL A 7 -46.00 18.57 33.94
N GLY A 8 -45.17 19.53 33.52
CA GLY A 8 -45.31 20.96 33.28
C GLY A 8 -44.55 21.72 34.38
N ALA A 9 -43.29 22.12 34.18
CA ALA A 9 -42.61 23.08 35.08
C ALA A 9 -41.56 23.93 34.36
N ARG A 10 -41.56 25.22 34.69
CA ARG A 10 -40.91 26.36 34.04
C ARG A 10 -39.49 26.61 34.58
N LYS A 11 -38.74 27.34 33.74
CA LYS A 11 -37.46 28.02 33.97
C LYS A 11 -37.42 28.87 35.25
N LEU A 12 -36.24 28.91 35.88
CA LEU A 12 -35.75 30.02 36.70
C LEU A 12 -34.27 30.26 36.42
N SER A 13 -33.95 31.50 36.06
CA SER A 13 -32.64 32.09 35.85
C SER A 13 -32.01 32.53 37.16
N LEU A 14 -30.69 32.57 37.25
CA LEU A 14 -29.97 33.47 38.17
C LEU A 14 -28.61 33.87 37.57
N SER A 15 -28.48 35.17 37.36
CA SER A 15 -27.27 35.91 37.02
C SER A 15 -26.45 36.20 38.28
N CYS A 16 -25.12 36.31 38.15
CA CYS A 16 -24.33 37.17 39.02
C CYS A 16 -23.06 37.63 38.30
N ALA A 17 -22.82 38.95 38.32
CA ALA A 17 -21.63 39.60 37.83
C ALA A 17 -21.16 40.64 38.85
N ALA A 18 -19.86 40.64 39.13
CA ALA A 18 -18.99 41.73 39.64
C ALA A 18 -17.68 41.07 40.15
N ALA A 19 -16.48 41.64 40.22
CA ALA A 19 -15.75 42.73 39.59
C ALA A 19 -14.35 42.71 40.25
N THR A 20 -13.29 42.57 39.43
CA THR A 20 -11.88 43.00 39.54
C THR A 20 -11.26 43.49 40.86
N LEU A 21 -10.04 43.02 41.16
CA LEU A 21 -8.83 43.82 41.45
C LEU A 21 -7.53 42.98 41.33
N ALA A 22 -6.44 43.64 40.99
CA ALA A 22 -5.23 43.12 40.35
C ALA A 22 -4.08 42.76 41.32
N SER A 23 -3.17 41.86 40.92
CA SER A 23 -1.71 42.09 40.90
C SER A 23 -0.89 40.86 40.42
N ALA A 24 -0.05 41.13 39.41
CA ALA A 24 1.29 40.61 39.10
C ALA A 24 1.63 39.10 39.17
N GLY A 25 1.98 38.54 38.00
CA GLY A 25 2.80 37.32 37.88
C GLY A 25 2.78 36.74 36.46
N LEU A 26 3.90 36.81 35.75
CA LEU A 26 4.10 36.43 34.34
C LEU A 26 3.65 34.99 34.02
N VAL A 27 2.92 34.77 32.91
CA VAL A 27 3.25 33.84 31.80
C VAL A 27 2.43 34.25 30.56
N GLN A 28 3.10 34.42 29.43
CA GLN A 28 2.56 34.81 28.12
C GLN A 28 1.48 33.83 27.62
N ARG A 29 0.27 34.34 27.34
CA ARG A 29 -0.73 33.68 26.47
C ARG A 29 -0.57 34.21 25.05
N TRP A 30 -0.08 33.38 24.15
CA TRP A 30 -0.31 33.57 22.72
C TRP A 30 -1.80 33.34 22.42
N ARG A 31 -2.48 34.36 21.88
CA ARG A 31 -3.84 34.26 21.36
C ARG A 31 -3.75 33.88 19.88
N ALA A 32 -4.41 32.78 19.51
CA ALA A 32 -4.65 32.44 18.11
C ALA A 32 -5.49 33.55 17.44
N PRO A 33 -5.15 33.99 16.21
CA PRO A 33 -5.98 34.93 15.48
C PRO A 33 -7.27 34.23 15.01
N SER A 34 -8.39 34.90 15.25
CA SER A 34 -9.72 34.51 14.77
C SER A 34 -9.79 34.61 13.26
N PHE A 35 -9.81 33.47 12.56
CA PHE A 35 -10.20 33.41 11.14
C PHE A 35 -11.73 33.40 11.04
N ALA A 36 -12.32 34.58 11.01
CA ALA A 36 -13.72 34.78 10.66
C ALA A 36 -13.85 36.09 9.88
N ALA A 37 -13.35 36.11 8.63
CA ALA A 37 -13.79 36.99 7.57
C ALA A 37 -13.14 36.54 6.26
N PHE A 38 -13.91 36.58 5.17
CA PHE A 38 -13.62 36.08 3.82
C PHE A 38 -13.72 34.57 3.66
N TRP A 39 -14.84 34.11 3.10
CA TRP A 39 -14.97 33.14 2.00
C TRP A 39 -16.48 32.92 1.75
N GLU A 40 -17.15 33.95 1.22
CA GLU A 40 -18.48 33.79 0.62
C GLU A 40 -18.28 33.48 -0.86
N GLY A 41 -18.76 32.32 -1.32
CA GLY A 41 -18.87 32.02 -2.75
C GLY A 41 -17.85 31.01 -3.31
N SER A 42 -17.87 29.77 -2.83
CA SER A 42 -17.57 28.62 -3.70
C SER A 42 -18.18 27.35 -3.09
N ARG A 43 -19.07 26.69 -3.84
CA ARG A 43 -19.59 25.36 -3.48
C ARG A 43 -18.46 24.35 -3.66
N ARG A 44 -17.65 24.12 -2.62
CA ARG A 44 -16.75 22.96 -2.58
C ARG A 44 -17.57 21.70 -2.23
N PRO A 45 -17.28 20.52 -2.82
CA PRO A 45 -17.88 19.28 -2.37
C PRO A 45 -17.49 19.06 -0.92
N ARG A 46 -18.49 18.97 -0.05
CA ARG A 46 -18.28 18.65 1.36
C ARG A 46 -18.03 17.15 1.41
N VAL A 47 -16.78 16.72 1.34
CA VAL A 47 -16.41 15.31 1.57
C VAL A 47 -16.78 15.01 3.03
N ARG A 48 -17.91 14.32 3.22
CA ARG A 48 -18.23 13.68 4.50
C ARG A 48 -17.42 12.39 4.54
N LEU A 49 -16.25 12.44 5.15
CA LEU A 49 -15.59 11.24 5.64
C LEU A 49 -16.31 10.84 6.93
N SER A 50 -17.14 9.81 6.86
CA SER A 50 -17.62 9.12 8.06
C SER A 50 -16.43 8.45 8.72
N ALA A 51 -16.18 8.77 10.00
CA ALA A 51 -15.32 7.96 10.83
C ALA A 51 -15.76 6.49 10.73
N VAL A 52 -14.80 5.59 10.52
CA VAL A 52 -15.02 4.15 10.68
C VAL A 52 -15.63 3.96 12.07
N SER A 53 -16.83 3.39 12.11
CA SER A 53 -17.67 3.29 13.30
C SER A 53 -16.93 2.65 14.47
N GLU A 54 -17.37 3.00 15.68
CA GLU A 54 -16.97 2.39 16.97
C GLU A 54 -17.23 0.87 17.04
N ASP A 55 -17.87 0.28 16.04
CA ASP A 55 -18.04 -1.15 15.87
C ASP A 55 -16.93 -1.72 14.98
N ASN A 56 -16.18 -2.68 15.50
CA ASN A 56 -15.22 -3.51 14.77
C ASN A 56 -15.95 -4.40 13.74
N LEU A 57 -16.46 -3.79 12.67
CA LEU A 57 -17.29 -4.43 11.64
C LEU A 57 -16.56 -5.57 10.91
N LEU A 58 -15.22 -5.56 10.94
CA LEU A 58 -14.37 -6.56 10.32
C LEU A 58 -13.97 -7.70 11.27
N GLY A 59 -14.30 -7.61 12.56
CA GLY A 59 -13.95 -8.62 13.56
C GLY A 59 -12.43 -8.76 13.82
N LEU A 60 -11.65 -7.71 13.54
CA LEU A 60 -10.20 -7.68 13.73
C LEU A 60 -9.84 -7.65 15.22
N ASP A 61 -8.64 -8.09 15.59
CA ASP A 61 -8.17 -7.90 16.97
C ASP A 61 -7.92 -6.41 17.29
N GLN A 62 -7.95 -6.06 18.58
CA GLN A 62 -7.84 -4.67 19.02
C GLN A 62 -6.51 -4.02 18.64
N ASP A 63 -5.40 -4.77 18.69
CA ASP A 63 -4.07 -4.24 18.37
C ASP A 63 -4.01 -3.86 16.88
N THR A 64 -4.59 -4.66 15.99
CA THR A 64 -4.75 -4.34 14.57
C THR A 64 -5.61 -3.10 14.36
N VAL A 65 -6.75 -2.97 15.06
CA VAL A 65 -7.64 -1.81 14.95
C VAL A 65 -6.93 -0.53 15.40
N ASP A 66 -6.23 -0.58 16.53
CA ASP A 66 -5.52 0.56 17.10
C ASP A 66 -4.36 1.00 16.21
N LEU A 67 -3.63 0.04 15.63
CA LEU A 67 -2.54 0.32 14.69
C LEU A 67 -3.05 1.02 13.42
N HIS A 68 -4.10 0.49 12.79
CA HIS A 68 -4.69 1.12 11.60
C HIS A 68 -5.24 2.51 11.91
N ARG A 69 -5.91 2.69 13.05
CA ARG A 69 -6.41 3.99 13.50
C ARG A 69 -5.28 5.00 13.67
N LYS A 70 -4.18 4.61 14.33
CA LYS A 70 -2.99 5.46 14.51
C LYS A 70 -2.45 5.94 13.15
N TYR A 71 -2.29 5.05 12.18
CA TYR A 71 -1.79 5.41 10.85
C TYR A 71 -2.78 6.25 10.07
N HIS A 72 -4.08 5.96 10.18
CA HIS A 72 -5.15 6.76 9.58
C HIS A 72 -5.14 8.21 10.10
N ASP A 73 -5.13 8.39 11.42
CA ASP A 73 -5.14 9.71 12.07
C ASP A 73 -3.87 10.52 11.74
N ALA A 74 -2.71 9.84 11.73
CA ALA A 74 -1.45 10.45 11.31
C ALA A 74 -1.50 10.88 9.83
N THR A 75 -2.07 10.05 8.95
CA THR A 75 -2.20 10.34 7.51
C THR A 75 -3.10 11.55 7.31
N ILE A 76 -4.24 11.63 8.00
CA ILE A 76 -5.12 12.80 7.95
C ILE A 76 -4.37 14.07 8.38
N THR A 77 -3.62 13.99 9.47
CA THR A 77 -2.85 15.13 10.00
C THR A 77 -1.80 15.58 9.00
N TYR A 78 -1.00 14.66 8.48
CA TYR A 78 0.01 14.93 7.46
C TYR A 78 -0.60 15.57 6.22
N THR A 79 -1.73 15.03 5.75
CA THR A 79 -2.46 15.57 4.60
C THR A 79 -2.90 17.00 4.82
N ALA A 80 -3.54 17.28 5.97
CA ALA A 80 -4.04 18.61 6.28
C ALA A 80 -2.91 19.65 6.34
N MET A 81 -1.73 19.25 6.78
CA MET A 81 -0.55 20.12 6.85
C MET A 81 0.13 20.34 5.49
N ASN A 82 -0.08 19.43 4.52
CA ASN A 82 0.59 19.45 3.23
C ASN A 82 -0.41 19.53 2.06
N ILE A 83 -1.65 19.98 2.28
CA ILE A 83 -2.73 19.84 1.30
C ILE A 83 -2.47 20.63 0.00
N ASP A 84 -1.91 21.84 0.11
CA ASP A 84 -1.58 22.66 -1.06
C ASP A 84 -0.48 21.97 -1.88
N TRP A 85 0.55 21.46 -1.21
CA TRP A 85 1.59 20.66 -1.86
C TRP A 85 1.03 19.38 -2.49
N ALA A 86 0.17 18.65 -1.80
CA ALA A 86 -0.42 17.41 -2.30
C ALA A 86 -1.34 17.63 -3.50
N GLN A 87 -1.99 18.80 -3.59
CA GLN A 87 -2.85 19.19 -4.71
C GLN A 87 -2.03 19.71 -5.90
N ASP A 88 -0.97 20.48 -5.65
CA ASP A 88 -0.12 21.09 -6.67
C ASP A 88 1.00 20.17 -7.14
N LYS A 89 1.24 19.04 -6.45
CA LYS A 89 2.21 18.03 -6.86
C LYS A 89 1.79 17.40 -8.18
N GLY A 90 2.36 17.92 -9.26
CA GLY A 90 2.51 17.18 -10.51
C GLY A 90 3.32 15.90 -10.28
N TYR A 91 3.22 14.93 -11.18
CA TYR A 91 3.92 13.65 -11.08
C TYR A 91 5.46 13.77 -11.06
N GLU A 92 5.99 14.97 -11.29
CA GLU A 92 7.39 15.32 -11.17
C GLU A 92 8.00 14.88 -9.84
N ASN A 93 9.30 14.66 -9.90
CA ASN A 93 10.13 14.05 -8.87
C ASN A 93 9.90 14.70 -7.50
N ASP A 94 10.26 14.01 -6.42
CA ASP A 94 10.08 14.48 -5.03
C ASP A 94 10.90 15.75 -4.64
N GLY A 95 11.33 16.53 -5.62
CA GLY A 95 12.05 17.80 -5.46
C GLY A 95 13.55 17.66 -5.24
N GLU A 96 14.08 16.45 -5.06
CA GLU A 96 15.50 16.25 -4.74
C GLU A 96 16.41 16.14 -5.98
N LEU A 97 15.85 15.93 -7.16
CA LEU A 97 16.60 15.74 -8.40
C LEU A 97 16.71 17.03 -9.21
N SER A 98 17.92 17.42 -9.61
CA SER A 98 18.16 18.48 -10.60
C SER A 98 17.59 18.10 -11.97
N GLU A 99 17.32 19.08 -12.84
CA GLU A 99 16.72 18.84 -14.17
C GLU A 99 17.49 17.79 -14.99
N THR A 100 18.82 17.89 -15.03
CA THR A 100 19.67 16.91 -15.72
C THR A 100 19.56 15.51 -15.14
N GLU A 101 19.44 15.38 -13.82
CA GLU A 101 19.20 14.09 -13.16
C GLU A 101 17.80 13.55 -13.46
N ARG A 102 16.78 14.41 -13.51
CA ARG A 102 15.41 14.01 -13.89
C ARG A 102 15.38 13.42 -15.30
N ASP A 103 16.05 14.07 -16.24
CA ASP A 103 16.15 13.57 -17.62
C ASP A 103 16.91 12.24 -17.70
N ALA A 104 17.98 12.10 -16.93
CA ALA A 104 18.74 10.85 -16.86
C ALA A 104 17.91 9.72 -16.28
N VAL A 105 17.18 9.97 -15.19
CA VAL A 105 16.24 9.03 -14.58
C VAL A 105 15.12 8.65 -15.54
N ALA A 106 14.51 9.62 -16.23
CA ALA A 106 13.46 9.34 -17.21
C ALA A 106 13.96 8.46 -18.37
N ARG A 107 15.17 8.71 -18.88
CA ARG A 107 15.81 7.85 -19.89
C ARG A 107 16.09 6.44 -19.35
N ALA A 108 16.58 6.32 -18.12
CA ALA A 108 16.86 5.03 -17.50
C ALA A 108 15.57 4.22 -17.26
N ALA A 109 14.53 4.86 -16.73
CA ALA A 109 13.20 4.27 -16.54
C ALA A 109 12.59 3.81 -17.86
N ARG A 110 12.69 4.61 -18.93
CA ARG A 110 12.26 4.21 -20.28
C ARG A 110 13.07 3.02 -20.80
N ALA A 111 14.38 3.00 -20.59
CA ALA A 111 15.23 1.87 -21.00
C ALA A 111 14.90 0.58 -20.22
N ARG A 112 14.50 0.69 -18.95
CA ARG A 112 14.09 -0.43 -18.11
C ARG A 112 12.86 -1.16 -18.66
N LEU A 113 11.89 -0.43 -19.21
CA LEU A 113 10.68 -1.00 -19.83
C LEU A 113 11.01 -2.02 -20.94
N PHE A 114 11.97 -1.72 -21.80
CA PHE A 114 12.35 -2.58 -22.92
C PHE A 114 13.08 -3.87 -22.52
N ARG A 115 13.51 -3.99 -21.26
CA ARG A 115 14.16 -5.19 -20.71
C ARG A 115 13.21 -6.05 -19.87
N TRP A 116 11.97 -5.61 -19.66
CA TRP A 116 10.99 -6.39 -18.91
C TRP A 116 10.70 -7.74 -19.61
N PRO A 117 10.52 -8.87 -18.89
CA PRO A 117 10.41 -9.01 -17.43
C PRO A 117 11.73 -9.31 -16.70
N GLU A 118 12.87 -9.29 -17.38
CA GLU A 118 14.14 -9.67 -16.76
C GLU A 118 14.59 -8.66 -15.70
N LEU A 119 15.22 -9.20 -14.65
CA LEU A 119 15.92 -8.45 -13.62
C LEU A 119 17.42 -8.71 -13.77
N GLU A 120 18.14 -7.74 -14.32
CA GLU A 120 19.59 -7.80 -14.49
C GLU A 120 20.32 -7.23 -13.27
N ASP A 121 21.61 -7.53 -13.11
CA ASP A 121 22.45 -7.00 -12.03
C ASP A 121 22.43 -5.45 -11.96
N ARG A 122 22.24 -4.78 -13.10
CA ARG A 122 22.15 -3.31 -13.17
C ARG A 122 20.86 -2.74 -12.56
N ASP A 123 19.82 -3.56 -12.48
CA ASP A 123 18.48 -3.18 -12.02
C ASP A 123 18.30 -3.55 -10.53
N MET A 124 19.35 -4.09 -9.87
CA MET A 124 19.37 -4.51 -8.47
C MET A 124 20.56 -3.89 -7.72
N HIS A 125 20.27 -3.18 -6.64
CA HIS A 125 21.27 -2.49 -5.84
C HIS A 125 21.32 -3.09 -4.44
N ALA A 126 22.40 -3.82 -4.13
CA ALA A 126 22.56 -4.47 -2.83
C ALA A 126 22.89 -3.44 -1.73
N VAL A 127 22.11 -3.47 -0.64
CA VAL A 127 22.32 -2.68 0.56
C VAL A 127 22.62 -3.64 1.72
N ASN A 128 23.82 -3.51 2.29
CA ASN A 128 24.32 -4.39 3.33
C ASN A 128 24.58 -3.62 4.62
N PHE A 129 23.91 -4.02 5.70
CA PHE A 129 24.09 -3.43 7.04
C PHE A 129 24.85 -4.35 8.01
N GLY A 130 25.35 -5.49 7.52
CA GLY A 130 26.14 -6.44 8.28
C GLY A 130 26.95 -7.37 7.37
N PRO A 131 27.82 -8.22 7.96
CA PRO A 131 28.61 -9.19 7.20
C PRO A 131 27.76 -10.31 6.61
N GLU A 132 26.58 -10.57 7.21
CA GLU A 132 25.63 -11.59 6.77
C GLU A 132 24.22 -11.00 6.74
N ARG A 133 23.37 -11.56 5.87
CA ARG A 133 21.94 -11.21 5.85
C ARG A 133 21.26 -11.75 7.10
N LEU A 134 20.33 -10.96 7.63
CA LEU A 134 19.56 -11.33 8.81
C LEU A 134 18.73 -12.59 8.52
N ARG A 135 18.66 -13.46 9.53
CA ARG A 135 17.86 -14.68 9.50
C ARG A 135 16.57 -14.44 10.27
N PHE A 136 15.41 -14.65 9.63
CA PHE A 136 14.13 -14.51 10.32
C PHE A 136 13.65 -15.83 10.91
N CYS A 137 13.84 -16.96 10.23
CA CYS A 137 13.42 -18.25 10.74
C CYS A 137 14.24 -18.66 11.98
N LYS A 138 13.56 -18.90 13.10
CA LYS A 138 14.22 -19.23 14.39
C LYS A 138 14.94 -20.57 14.40
N SER A 139 14.50 -21.54 13.61
CA SER A 139 15.06 -22.91 13.57
C SER A 139 15.47 -23.34 12.16
N ALA A 140 16.42 -24.27 12.06
CA ALA A 140 16.86 -24.86 10.78
C ALA A 140 15.68 -25.49 10.03
N ASP A 141 14.86 -26.26 10.74
CA ASP A 141 13.64 -26.89 10.20
C ASP A 141 12.67 -25.84 9.63
N SER A 142 12.55 -24.68 10.29
CA SER A 142 11.68 -23.59 9.81
C SER A 142 12.24 -22.93 8.55
N ALA A 143 13.56 -22.75 8.48
CA ALA A 143 14.22 -22.23 7.28
C ALA A 143 14.12 -23.21 6.10
N GLU A 144 14.22 -24.52 6.35
CA GLU A 144 14.04 -25.55 5.32
C GLU A 144 12.59 -25.62 4.83
N ALA A 145 11.62 -25.58 5.75
CA ALA A 145 10.21 -25.67 5.40
C ALA A 145 9.70 -24.44 4.63
N LEU A 146 10.09 -23.24 5.06
CA LEU A 146 9.55 -21.98 4.53
C LEU A 146 10.42 -21.37 3.43
N GLY A 147 11.73 -21.64 3.44
CA GLY A 147 12.71 -20.74 2.85
C GLY A 147 12.85 -19.49 3.70
N ASP A 148 14.02 -19.22 4.27
CA ASP A 148 14.19 -18.02 5.09
C ASP A 148 14.13 -16.76 4.21
N PRO A 149 13.10 -15.90 4.35
CA PRO A 149 12.94 -14.74 3.49
C PRO A 149 13.99 -13.65 3.77
N GLY A 150 14.70 -13.71 4.90
CA GLY A 150 15.78 -12.77 5.24
C GLY A 150 17.00 -12.92 4.32
N GLN A 151 17.14 -14.07 3.68
CA GLN A 151 18.15 -14.27 2.64
C GLN A 151 17.81 -13.53 1.33
N ASN A 152 16.53 -13.21 1.11
CA ASN A 152 16.02 -12.61 -0.12
C ASN A 152 14.98 -11.52 0.22
N VAL A 153 15.48 -10.35 0.62
CA VAL A 153 14.66 -9.15 0.83
C VAL A 153 14.79 -8.25 -0.38
N PHE A 154 13.67 -7.92 -1.01
CA PHE A 154 13.58 -7.00 -2.15
C PHE A 154 12.75 -5.78 -1.77
N VAL A 155 13.22 -4.59 -2.15
CA VAL A 155 12.46 -3.33 -2.04
C VAL A 155 12.26 -2.78 -3.43
N VAL A 156 11.02 -2.68 -3.88
CA VAL A 156 10.67 -2.06 -5.16
C VAL A 156 10.68 -0.55 -4.98
N SER A 157 11.57 0.14 -5.68
CA SER A 157 11.65 1.60 -5.60
C SER A 157 11.78 2.25 -6.97
N GLN A 158 11.09 3.37 -7.16
CA GLN A 158 11.19 4.14 -8.38
C GLN A 158 12.40 5.09 -8.31
N MET A 159 13.26 5.06 -9.34
CA MET A 159 14.43 5.92 -9.46
C MET A 159 14.13 7.43 -9.29
N ARG A 160 12.90 7.85 -9.64
CA ARG A 160 12.46 9.25 -9.56
C ARG A 160 11.99 9.69 -8.17
N ARG A 161 12.06 8.80 -7.17
CA ARG A 161 11.59 9.00 -5.79
C ARG A 161 12.70 8.78 -4.74
N PRO A 162 13.86 9.46 -4.83
CA PRO A 162 14.97 9.28 -3.89
C PRO A 162 14.62 9.51 -2.41
N SER A 163 13.66 10.38 -2.08
CA SER A 163 13.18 10.60 -0.72
C SER A 163 12.43 9.38 -0.14
N ARG A 164 11.65 8.66 -0.97
CA ARG A 164 10.98 7.39 -0.60
C ARG A 164 12.04 6.32 -0.37
N LEU A 165 12.99 6.18 -1.30
CA LEU A 165 14.11 5.27 -1.13
C LEU A 165 14.90 5.56 0.16
N ARG A 166 15.21 6.84 0.45
CA ARG A 166 15.89 7.22 1.68
C ARG A 166 15.11 6.84 2.93
N HIS A 167 13.78 7.01 2.91
CA HIS A 167 12.91 6.55 3.99
C HIS A 167 12.98 5.02 4.18
N ALA A 168 12.79 4.25 3.10
CA ALA A 168 12.88 2.79 3.13
C ALA A 168 14.25 2.31 3.65
N LEU A 169 15.36 2.94 3.21
CA LEU A 169 16.71 2.62 3.69
C LEU A 169 16.88 2.89 5.18
N ASN A 170 16.29 3.95 5.72
CA ASN A 170 16.33 4.26 7.15
C ASN A 170 15.57 3.21 7.98
N GLU A 171 14.41 2.76 7.49
CA GLU A 171 13.63 1.71 8.13
C GLU A 171 14.41 0.38 8.15
N LEU A 172 15.01 -0.01 7.02
CA LEU A 172 15.86 -1.19 6.93
C LEU A 172 17.08 -1.10 7.84
N TYR A 173 17.74 0.07 7.88
CA TYR A 173 18.89 0.31 8.74
C TYR A 173 18.54 0.16 10.23
N ARG A 174 17.38 0.68 10.65
CA ARG A 174 16.90 0.58 12.04
C ARG A 174 16.73 -0.88 12.48
N GLU A 175 16.24 -1.74 11.59
CA GLU A 175 16.00 -3.15 11.87
C GLU A 175 17.19 -4.07 11.48
N GLY A 176 18.28 -3.51 10.94
CA GLY A 176 19.47 -4.26 10.52
C GLY A 176 19.22 -5.18 9.31
N ILE A 177 18.27 -4.85 8.44
CA ILE A 177 17.83 -5.70 7.34
C ILE A 177 18.60 -5.33 6.06
N SER A 178 19.45 -6.25 5.59
CA SER A 178 20.09 -6.11 4.27
C SER A 178 19.12 -6.50 3.16
N ALA A 179 19.07 -5.72 2.08
CA ALA A 179 18.08 -5.87 1.01
C ALA A 179 18.68 -5.63 -0.38
N ASN A 180 17.99 -6.08 -1.42
CA ASN A 180 18.22 -5.69 -2.80
C ASN A 180 17.17 -4.64 -3.16
N ILE A 181 17.60 -3.42 -3.46
CA ILE A 181 16.72 -2.40 -4.01
C ILE A 181 16.55 -2.70 -5.50
N VAL A 182 15.30 -2.90 -5.91
CA VAL A 182 14.92 -3.23 -7.29
C VAL A 182 14.43 -1.95 -7.96
N ASP A 183 15.04 -1.64 -9.10
CA ASP A 183 14.58 -0.56 -9.96
C ASP A 183 13.18 -0.90 -10.52
N ALA A 184 12.19 -0.20 -9.99
CA ALA A 184 10.80 -0.37 -10.37
C ALA A 184 10.59 -0.06 -11.85
N VAL A 185 9.64 -0.77 -12.45
CA VAL A 185 9.08 -0.41 -13.75
C VAL A 185 8.26 0.86 -13.57
N ASP A 186 8.70 1.93 -14.22
CA ASP A 186 7.99 3.20 -14.20
C ASP A 186 6.86 3.20 -15.23
N GLY A 187 5.62 3.16 -14.73
CA GLY A 187 4.42 3.26 -15.57
C GLY A 187 4.38 4.53 -16.41
N ASP A 188 4.96 5.63 -15.93
CA ASP A 188 4.99 6.87 -16.70
C ASP A 188 5.97 6.85 -17.86
N GLY A 189 6.83 5.83 -17.91
CA GLY A 189 7.62 5.53 -19.09
C GLY A 189 6.77 5.10 -20.29
N PHE A 190 5.51 4.70 -20.13
CA PHE A 190 4.61 4.40 -21.26
C PHE A 190 4.20 5.66 -22.01
N ARG A 191 4.25 5.60 -23.35
CA ARG A 191 3.84 6.68 -24.26
C ARG A 191 2.59 6.34 -25.05
N ALA A 192 2.24 5.05 -25.18
CA ALA A 192 1.08 4.60 -25.93
C ALA A 192 0.51 3.29 -25.40
N GLN A 193 -0.75 3.01 -25.72
CA GLN A 193 -1.45 1.78 -25.30
C GLN A 193 -0.82 0.53 -25.93
N ASP A 194 -0.40 0.59 -27.20
CA ASP A 194 0.22 -0.52 -27.92
C ASP A 194 1.57 -0.98 -27.33
N GLU A 195 2.24 -0.14 -26.52
CA GLU A 195 3.46 -0.54 -25.81
C GLU A 195 3.17 -1.62 -24.76
N LEU A 196 2.03 -1.54 -24.07
CA LEU A 196 1.61 -2.53 -23.08
C LEU A 196 1.33 -3.86 -23.78
N GLU A 197 0.58 -3.83 -24.88
CA GLU A 197 0.25 -5.02 -25.67
C GLU A 197 1.51 -5.70 -26.23
N ARG A 198 2.48 -4.93 -26.74
CA ARG A 198 3.77 -5.47 -27.22
C ARG A 198 4.56 -6.18 -26.13
N LEU A 199 4.46 -5.71 -24.88
CA LEU A 199 5.06 -6.37 -23.72
C LEU A 199 4.20 -7.54 -23.20
N GLY A 200 3.03 -7.78 -23.78
CA GLY A 200 2.10 -8.83 -23.36
C GLY A 200 1.33 -8.50 -22.10
N ILE A 201 1.32 -7.23 -21.68
CA ILE A 201 0.61 -6.72 -20.52
C ILE A 201 -0.83 -6.39 -20.94
N ILE A 202 -1.77 -7.26 -20.58
CA ILE A 202 -3.16 -7.16 -21.01
C ILE A 202 -4.04 -7.19 -19.75
N PRO A 203 -4.82 -6.14 -19.47
CA PRO A 203 -5.72 -6.15 -18.33
C PRO A 203 -6.81 -7.22 -18.50
N VAL A 204 -7.46 -7.62 -17.40
CA VAL A 204 -8.64 -8.49 -17.47
C VAL A 204 -9.66 -7.96 -18.50
N PRO A 205 -10.24 -8.83 -19.34
CA PRO A 205 -11.19 -8.39 -20.35
C PRO A 205 -12.35 -7.60 -19.75
N GLY A 206 -12.61 -6.40 -20.29
CA GLY A 206 -13.66 -5.51 -19.81
C GLY A 206 -13.34 -4.79 -18.50
N TYR A 207 -12.05 -4.64 -18.14
CA TYR A 207 -11.65 -3.88 -16.95
C TYR A 207 -12.28 -2.47 -16.93
N GLU A 208 -13.03 -2.18 -15.86
CA GLU A 208 -13.70 -0.89 -15.64
C GLU A 208 -13.64 -0.42 -14.17
N GLY A 209 -12.61 -0.85 -13.43
CA GLY A 209 -12.50 -0.62 -11.98
C GLY A 209 -13.65 -1.25 -11.20
N HIS A 210 -13.98 -0.73 -10.01
CA HIS A 210 -15.15 -1.18 -9.23
C HIS A 210 -15.71 -0.03 -8.35
N LYS A 211 -16.86 -0.20 -7.70
CA LYS A 211 -17.51 0.92 -6.96
C LYS A 211 -16.64 1.59 -5.89
N ASN A 212 -15.63 0.87 -5.39
CA ASN A 212 -14.71 1.30 -4.34
C ASN A 212 -13.29 1.60 -4.88
N HIS A 213 -13.06 1.49 -6.20
CA HIS A 213 -11.77 1.71 -6.86
C HIS A 213 -11.96 2.34 -8.23
N GLY A 214 -11.28 3.44 -8.53
CA GLY A 214 -11.58 4.24 -9.72
C GLY A 214 -11.63 3.43 -11.03
N ILE A 215 -12.50 3.88 -11.94
CA ILE A 215 -12.95 3.14 -13.13
C ILE A 215 -11.87 2.85 -14.18
N HIS A 216 -10.75 3.56 -14.13
CA HIS A 216 -9.69 3.47 -15.12
C HIS A 216 -8.39 2.97 -14.50
N LEU A 217 -7.60 2.25 -15.31
CA LEU A 217 -6.30 1.74 -14.93
C LEU A 217 -5.26 2.85 -15.04
N THR A 218 -4.53 3.11 -13.97
CA THR A 218 -3.44 4.08 -13.96
C THR A 218 -2.17 3.46 -14.52
N THR A 219 -1.31 4.27 -15.12
CA THR A 219 0.04 3.84 -15.51
C THR A 219 0.83 3.33 -14.30
N GLY A 220 0.67 3.96 -13.13
CA GLY A 220 1.26 3.56 -11.87
C GLY A 220 0.87 2.14 -11.43
N GLU A 221 -0.42 1.76 -11.55
CA GLU A 221 -0.87 0.39 -11.25
C GLU A 221 -0.21 -0.64 -12.18
N VAL A 222 -0.03 -0.31 -13.47
CA VAL A 222 0.69 -1.17 -14.42
C VAL A 222 2.16 -1.33 -14.02
N GLY A 223 2.83 -0.21 -13.72
CA GLY A 223 4.23 -0.22 -13.28
C GLY A 223 4.45 -1.00 -11.98
N CYS A 224 3.54 -0.86 -11.02
CA CYS A 224 3.55 -1.65 -9.79
C CYS A 224 3.47 -3.15 -10.10
N PHE A 225 2.43 -3.59 -10.81
CA PHE A 225 2.28 -5.00 -11.19
C PHE A 225 3.53 -5.56 -11.89
N MET A 226 4.05 -4.84 -12.90
CA MET A 226 5.23 -5.26 -13.66
C MET A 226 6.51 -5.35 -12.82
N SER A 227 6.65 -4.50 -11.81
CA SER A 227 7.79 -4.51 -10.89
C SER A 227 7.77 -5.76 -10.02
N HIS A 228 6.61 -6.10 -9.45
CA HIS A 228 6.46 -7.32 -8.64
C HIS A 228 6.59 -8.59 -9.51
N PHE A 229 6.05 -8.57 -10.73
CA PHE A 229 6.21 -9.67 -11.70
C PHE A 229 7.68 -9.98 -12.00
N THR A 230 8.50 -8.93 -12.16
CA THR A 230 9.96 -9.07 -12.36
C THR A 230 10.61 -9.87 -11.21
N ILE A 231 10.21 -9.59 -9.96
CA ILE A 231 10.76 -10.30 -8.80
C ILE A 231 10.31 -11.77 -8.81
N TRP A 232 9.03 -12.06 -9.11
CA TRP A 232 8.57 -13.46 -9.23
C TRP A 232 9.33 -14.21 -10.33
N HIS A 233 9.55 -13.56 -11.49
CA HIS A 233 10.36 -14.10 -12.57
C HIS A 233 11.79 -14.42 -12.10
N HIS A 234 12.42 -13.48 -11.39
CA HIS A 234 13.75 -13.67 -10.79
C HIS A 234 13.76 -14.83 -9.77
N MET A 235 12.75 -14.91 -8.89
CA MET A 235 12.63 -16.00 -7.93
C MET A 235 12.57 -17.37 -8.60
N VAL A 236 11.77 -17.51 -9.66
CA VAL A 236 11.65 -18.76 -10.41
C VAL A 236 12.95 -19.11 -11.13
N LYS A 237 13.57 -18.14 -11.80
CA LYS A 237 14.84 -18.31 -12.52
C LYS A 237 15.99 -18.77 -11.60
N HIS A 238 16.04 -18.24 -10.38
CA HIS A 238 17.13 -18.49 -9.43
C HIS A 238 16.76 -19.51 -8.33
N ASN A 239 15.59 -20.14 -8.41
CA ASN A 239 15.06 -21.08 -7.40
C ASN A 239 15.08 -20.50 -5.98
N ILE A 240 14.71 -19.22 -5.83
CA ILE A 240 14.61 -18.56 -4.53
C ILE A 240 13.40 -19.13 -3.78
N PRO A 241 13.59 -19.83 -2.64
CA PRO A 241 12.51 -20.58 -1.99
C PRO A 241 11.42 -19.68 -1.40
N ALA A 242 11.81 -18.53 -0.85
CA ALA A 242 10.92 -17.48 -0.41
C ALA A 242 11.63 -16.12 -0.44
N ALA A 243 10.86 -15.05 -0.58
CA ALA A 243 11.35 -13.69 -0.57
C ALA A 243 10.39 -12.75 0.17
N LEU A 244 10.94 -11.85 0.98
CA LEU A 244 10.22 -10.68 1.51
C LEU A 244 10.28 -9.58 0.46
N ILE A 245 9.12 -9.14 -0.03
CA ILE A 245 8.98 -8.12 -1.06
C ILE A 245 8.26 -6.94 -0.42
N LEU A 246 8.89 -5.77 -0.47
CA LEU A 246 8.39 -4.51 0.08
C LEU A 246 8.27 -3.47 -1.05
N GLU A 247 7.29 -2.59 -0.96
CA GLU A 247 7.31 -1.31 -1.69
C GLU A 247 8.33 -0.36 -1.02
N ASP A 248 8.50 0.88 -1.48
CA ASP A 248 9.46 1.84 -0.89
C ASP A 248 8.80 2.90 0.02
N ASP A 249 7.51 2.74 0.32
CA ASP A 249 6.72 3.64 1.17
C ASP A 249 6.12 2.93 2.38
N PHE A 250 6.96 2.18 3.10
CA PHE A 250 6.59 1.48 4.32
C PHE A 250 7.19 2.09 5.59
N ASP A 251 6.55 1.78 6.71
CA ASP A 251 7.09 1.85 8.07
C ASP A 251 7.11 0.43 8.67
N LEU A 252 8.28 0.00 9.15
CA LEU A 252 8.43 -1.25 9.90
C LEU A 252 8.01 -1.03 11.36
N GLN A 253 7.16 -1.91 11.86
CA GLN A 253 6.76 -1.86 13.27
C GLN A 253 7.94 -2.21 14.20
N PRO A 254 7.99 -1.68 15.44
CA PRO A 254 9.08 -1.96 16.36
C PRO A 254 9.28 -3.46 16.59
N ASP A 255 10.55 -3.87 16.67
CA ASP A 255 10.99 -5.27 16.80
C ASP A 255 10.56 -6.14 15.61
N PHE A 256 10.50 -5.57 14.41
CA PHE A 256 10.02 -6.22 13.19
C PHE A 256 10.66 -7.58 12.99
N ALA A 257 12.00 -7.64 13.02
CA ALA A 257 12.73 -8.86 12.74
C ALA A 257 12.43 -9.99 13.74
N ILE A 258 12.33 -9.64 15.04
CA ILE A 258 12.08 -10.59 16.11
C ILE A 258 10.64 -11.14 15.98
N LYS A 259 9.67 -10.25 15.80
CA LYS A 259 8.25 -10.61 15.65
C LYS A 259 8.01 -11.41 14.38
N LEU A 260 8.62 -11.01 13.26
CA LEU A 260 8.48 -11.76 12.01
C LEU A 260 8.96 -13.19 12.17
N GLY A 261 10.08 -13.42 12.87
CA GLY A 261 10.56 -14.77 13.16
C GLY A 261 9.62 -15.59 14.04
N GLU A 262 8.90 -14.96 14.97
CA GLU A 262 7.84 -15.59 15.77
C GLU A 262 6.66 -15.99 14.91
N TYR A 263 6.19 -15.07 14.09
CA TYR A 263 4.96 -15.28 13.32
C TYR A 263 5.20 -16.26 12.17
N LEU A 264 6.41 -16.31 11.60
CA LEU A 264 6.81 -17.36 10.66
C LEU A 264 6.83 -18.75 11.30
N GLU A 265 7.20 -18.87 12.59
CA GLU A 265 7.12 -20.15 13.29
C GLU A 265 5.67 -20.61 13.45
N GLU A 266 4.76 -19.69 13.75
CA GLU A 266 3.32 -19.98 13.80
C GLU A 266 2.76 -20.38 12.42
N ALA A 267 3.23 -19.74 11.35
CA ALA A 267 2.80 -20.02 9.97
C ALA A 267 3.38 -21.32 9.39
N ARG A 268 4.44 -21.89 9.98
CA ARG A 268 5.18 -23.06 9.46
C ARG A 268 4.31 -24.30 9.27
N GLY A 269 3.31 -24.50 10.13
CA GLY A 269 2.45 -25.68 10.14
C GLY A 269 1.35 -25.69 9.07
N TYR A 270 1.25 -24.65 8.27
CA TYR A 270 0.13 -24.45 7.34
C TYR A 270 0.60 -24.40 5.88
N ASP A 271 -0.30 -24.76 4.96
CA ASP A 271 -0.05 -24.67 3.52
C ASP A 271 -0.42 -23.29 2.98
N TRP A 272 0.58 -22.44 2.82
CA TRP A 272 0.48 -21.11 2.21
C TRP A 272 1.59 -20.86 1.21
N ASN A 273 1.36 -19.91 0.30
CA ASN A 273 2.36 -19.43 -0.64
C ASN A 273 2.44 -17.90 -0.76
N LEU A 274 1.52 -17.18 -0.11
CA LEU A 274 1.54 -15.72 0.08
C LEU A 274 1.28 -15.40 1.55
N LEU A 275 2.12 -14.59 2.17
CA LEU A 275 1.93 -14.07 3.53
C LEU A 275 2.00 -12.55 3.53
N TYR A 276 0.88 -11.86 3.75
CA TYR A 276 0.86 -10.42 3.91
C TYR A 276 1.51 -10.03 5.24
N VAL A 277 2.59 -9.22 5.17
CA VAL A 277 3.20 -8.62 6.37
C VAL A 277 2.68 -7.20 6.63
N GLY A 278 2.11 -6.58 5.60
CA GLY A 278 1.32 -5.34 5.67
C GLY A 278 0.17 -5.38 4.66
N ARG A 279 -1.05 -5.06 5.10
CA ARG A 279 -2.28 -5.04 4.28
C ARG A 279 -3.30 -4.08 4.84
N SER A 280 -4.32 -3.73 4.06
CA SER A 280 -5.55 -3.08 4.52
C SER A 280 -6.74 -4.03 4.39
N PRO A 281 -7.24 -4.59 5.50
CA PRO A 281 -8.41 -5.46 5.48
C PRO A 281 -9.65 -4.67 5.03
N THR A 282 -10.39 -5.20 4.05
CA THR A 282 -11.64 -4.59 3.57
C THR A 282 -12.87 -5.47 3.83
N GLU A 283 -12.64 -6.76 3.98
CA GLU A 283 -13.61 -7.76 4.43
C GLU A 283 -13.05 -8.46 5.69
N PRO A 284 -13.92 -9.08 6.51
CA PRO A 284 -13.49 -9.85 7.67
C PRO A 284 -12.52 -10.97 7.32
N ASP A 285 -11.61 -11.28 8.24
CA ASP A 285 -10.77 -12.45 8.12
C ASP A 285 -11.62 -13.72 8.19
N TRP A 286 -11.27 -14.72 7.38
CA TRP A 286 -12.04 -15.95 7.27
C TRP A 286 -11.82 -16.85 8.48
N THR A 287 -10.57 -16.97 8.93
CA THR A 287 -10.21 -17.85 10.05
C THR A 287 -8.96 -17.35 10.76
N ARG A 288 -8.97 -17.43 12.09
CA ARG A 288 -7.78 -17.27 12.94
C ARG A 288 -7.02 -18.60 12.97
N LEU A 289 -5.81 -18.61 12.44
CA LEU A 289 -4.96 -19.81 12.37
C LEU A 289 -4.10 -19.95 13.63
N SER A 290 -3.59 -18.84 14.14
CA SER A 290 -2.76 -18.81 15.36
C SER A 290 -2.93 -17.50 16.11
N GLN A 291 -2.04 -17.20 17.06
CA GLN A 291 -2.10 -15.93 17.79
C GLN A 291 -1.89 -14.73 16.86
N HIS A 292 -0.99 -14.84 15.88
CA HIS A 292 -0.60 -13.73 15.01
C HIS A 292 -0.79 -13.97 13.51
N VAL A 293 -1.40 -15.11 13.13
CA VAL A 293 -1.62 -15.48 11.73
C VAL A 293 -3.10 -15.77 11.49
N VAL A 294 -3.63 -15.22 10.41
CA VAL A 294 -5.00 -15.41 9.94
C VAL A 294 -5.02 -15.82 8.47
N GLU A 295 -6.12 -16.43 8.07
CA GLU A 295 -6.54 -16.53 6.67
C GLU A 295 -7.36 -15.26 6.31
N PRO A 296 -6.85 -14.37 5.45
CA PRO A 296 -7.50 -13.09 5.19
C PRO A 296 -8.72 -13.22 4.28
N GLY A 297 -9.69 -12.33 4.45
CA GLY A 297 -10.73 -12.02 3.46
C GLY A 297 -10.19 -11.14 2.32
N TYR A 298 -11.07 -10.47 1.57
CA TYR A 298 -10.62 -9.48 0.57
C TYR A 298 -9.85 -8.34 1.25
N THR A 299 -8.65 -8.10 0.75
CA THR A 299 -7.72 -7.14 1.35
C THR A 299 -6.97 -6.37 0.28
N LEU A 300 -6.63 -5.13 0.59
CA LEU A 300 -5.83 -4.26 -0.27
C LEU A 300 -4.40 -4.11 0.25
N TRP A 301 -3.62 -3.36 -0.52
CA TRP A 301 -2.20 -3.07 -0.33
C TRP A 301 -1.28 -4.26 -0.58
N THR A 302 -0.14 -3.93 -1.20
CA THR A 302 1.03 -4.80 -1.36
C THR A 302 2.29 -4.19 -0.78
N VAL A 303 2.13 -3.25 0.17
CA VAL A 303 3.22 -2.55 0.88
C VAL A 303 4.29 -3.50 1.40
N GLY A 304 3.90 -4.71 1.82
CA GLY A 304 4.83 -5.77 2.12
C GLY A 304 4.18 -7.16 2.18
N TYR A 305 4.80 -8.14 1.53
CA TYR A 305 4.41 -9.54 1.62
C TYR A 305 5.60 -10.48 1.44
N ILE A 306 5.44 -11.72 1.90
CA ILE A 306 6.35 -12.82 1.61
C ILE A 306 5.70 -13.71 0.55
N MET A 307 6.45 -13.98 -0.52
CA MET A 307 6.07 -14.92 -1.57
C MET A 307 6.95 -16.16 -1.47
N ARG A 308 6.33 -17.34 -1.56
CA ARG A 308 7.05 -18.61 -1.71
C ARG A 308 7.19 -18.97 -3.19
N LEU A 309 8.21 -19.78 -3.50
CA LEU A 309 8.56 -20.15 -4.86
C LEU A 309 7.40 -20.79 -5.63
N ASP A 310 6.60 -21.62 -4.97
CA ASP A 310 5.44 -22.28 -5.59
C ASP A 310 4.34 -21.28 -5.95
N GLY A 311 4.13 -20.23 -5.14
CA GLY A 311 3.23 -19.11 -5.46
C GLY A 311 3.72 -18.31 -6.67
N ALA A 312 5.02 -17.96 -6.68
CA ALA A 312 5.62 -17.29 -7.83
C ALA A 312 5.49 -18.12 -9.12
N LYS A 313 5.77 -19.44 -9.06
CA LYS A 313 5.57 -20.36 -10.20
C LYS A 313 4.12 -20.40 -10.66
N ALA A 314 3.17 -20.56 -9.73
CA ALA A 314 1.75 -20.61 -10.06
C ALA A 314 1.29 -19.34 -10.80
N LEU A 315 1.76 -18.16 -10.39
CA LEU A 315 1.49 -16.89 -11.07
C LEU A 315 2.08 -16.87 -12.49
N LEU A 316 3.37 -17.19 -12.64
CA LEU A 316 4.01 -17.16 -13.96
C LEU A 316 3.44 -18.21 -14.94
N ASP A 317 3.18 -19.43 -14.45
CA ASP A 317 2.60 -20.52 -15.25
C ASP A 317 1.19 -20.17 -15.74
N ALA A 318 0.42 -19.45 -14.93
CA ALA A 318 -0.90 -18.95 -15.29
C ALA A 318 -0.87 -17.74 -16.24
N ARG A 319 0.31 -17.21 -16.58
CA ARG A 319 0.48 -16.05 -17.48
C ARG A 319 -0.32 -14.83 -17.00
N VAL A 320 -0.22 -14.54 -15.69
CA VAL A 320 -1.01 -13.48 -15.03
C VAL A 320 -0.90 -12.11 -15.72
N GLU A 321 0.20 -11.83 -16.42
CA GLU A 321 0.41 -10.59 -17.15
C GLU A 321 -0.59 -10.38 -18.29
N ARG A 322 -1.20 -11.45 -18.79
CA ARG A 322 -2.16 -11.43 -19.90
C ARG A 322 -3.63 -11.28 -19.47
N ALA A 323 -3.86 -11.19 -18.17
CA ALA A 323 -5.18 -10.96 -17.60
C ALA A 323 -5.03 -10.30 -16.23
N PHE A 324 -4.22 -9.24 -16.14
CA PHE A 324 -3.93 -8.63 -14.84
C PHE A 324 -5.00 -7.62 -14.42
N ALA A 325 -5.04 -7.35 -13.12
CA ALA A 325 -5.78 -6.27 -12.49
C ALA A 325 -4.77 -5.53 -11.56
N PRO A 326 -5.13 -4.41 -10.93
CA PRO A 326 -4.32 -3.83 -9.84
C PRO A 326 -3.88 -4.93 -8.88
N LEU A 327 -2.60 -4.91 -8.49
CA LEU A 327 -1.93 -6.07 -7.93
C LEU A 327 -2.60 -6.62 -6.65
N ASP A 328 -3.02 -5.71 -5.77
CA ASP A 328 -3.68 -6.04 -4.51
C ASP A 328 -5.07 -6.64 -4.73
N ASP A 329 -5.86 -6.08 -5.64
CA ASP A 329 -7.11 -6.69 -6.09
C ASP A 329 -6.87 -8.07 -6.71
N TYR A 330 -5.87 -8.19 -7.60
CA TYR A 330 -5.53 -9.44 -8.27
C TYR A 330 -5.21 -10.53 -7.26
N PHE A 331 -4.41 -10.24 -6.23
CA PHE A 331 -4.08 -11.20 -5.18
C PHE A 331 -5.32 -11.68 -4.42
N SER A 332 -6.24 -10.77 -4.07
CA SER A 332 -7.48 -11.15 -3.40
C SER A 332 -8.34 -12.08 -4.28
N VAL A 333 -8.48 -11.78 -5.57
CA VAL A 333 -9.23 -12.63 -6.50
C VAL A 333 -8.53 -13.97 -6.75
N ALA A 334 -7.21 -13.96 -6.92
CA ALA A 334 -6.38 -15.17 -7.09
C ALA A 334 -6.30 -16.01 -5.81
N ALA A 335 -6.68 -15.47 -4.65
CA ALA A 335 -6.91 -16.20 -3.41
C ALA A 335 -8.36 -16.72 -3.25
N GLY A 336 -9.24 -16.40 -4.20
CA GLY A 336 -10.66 -16.76 -4.13
C GLY A 336 -11.47 -15.96 -3.12
N ARG A 337 -11.13 -14.68 -2.90
CA ARG A 337 -11.82 -13.76 -1.98
C ARG A 337 -12.71 -12.75 -2.70
N GLY A 338 -13.62 -12.09 -1.97
CA GLY A 338 -14.54 -11.07 -2.50
C GLY A 338 -15.67 -11.60 -3.39
N PHE A 339 -15.93 -12.91 -3.38
CA PHE A 339 -16.98 -13.53 -4.21
C PHE A 339 -18.41 -13.26 -3.72
N ASP A 340 -18.58 -12.63 -2.56
CA ASP A 340 -19.85 -12.06 -2.11
C ASP A 340 -20.11 -10.65 -2.68
N CYS A 341 -19.16 -10.11 -3.46
CA CYS A 341 -19.20 -8.78 -4.07
C CYS A 341 -19.38 -7.64 -3.06
N PHE A 342 -19.00 -7.86 -1.80
CA PHE A 342 -19.15 -6.85 -0.76
C PHE A 342 -18.29 -5.63 -1.06
N TYR A 343 -16.97 -5.83 -1.21
CA TYR A 343 -16.04 -4.74 -1.51
C TYR A 343 -15.90 -4.47 -3.02
N ASN A 344 -15.59 -5.49 -3.81
CA ASN A 344 -15.42 -5.37 -5.25
C ASN A 344 -16.57 -6.08 -5.98
N ASP A 345 -17.43 -5.29 -6.63
CA ASP A 345 -18.59 -5.78 -7.36
C ASP A 345 -18.25 -6.42 -8.72
N LYS A 346 -16.99 -6.27 -9.18
CA LYS A 346 -16.49 -6.83 -10.44
C LYS A 346 -15.77 -8.17 -10.30
N VAL A 347 -15.55 -8.66 -9.09
CA VAL A 347 -14.81 -9.92 -8.87
C VAL A 347 -15.41 -11.08 -9.65
N LEU A 348 -16.74 -11.18 -9.76
CA LEU A 348 -17.39 -12.26 -10.51
C LEU A 348 -17.14 -12.19 -12.03
N GLU A 349 -16.89 -10.99 -12.56
CA GLU A 349 -16.54 -10.78 -13.97
C GLU A 349 -15.06 -11.06 -14.23
N TRP A 350 -14.19 -10.83 -13.23
CA TRP A 350 -12.75 -11.10 -13.33
C TRP A 350 -12.38 -12.56 -13.07
N LYS A 351 -13.15 -13.24 -12.21
CA LYS A 351 -12.94 -14.64 -11.80
C LYS A 351 -12.72 -15.64 -12.96
N PRO A 352 -13.41 -15.56 -14.11
CA PRO A 352 -13.13 -16.45 -15.24
C PRO A 352 -11.72 -16.32 -15.82
N TYR A 353 -11.06 -15.18 -15.59
CA TYR A 353 -9.72 -14.86 -16.11
C TYR A 353 -8.63 -14.95 -15.05
N ILE A 354 -9.00 -14.86 -13.76
CA ILE A 354 -8.08 -14.95 -12.62
C ILE A 354 -8.33 -16.28 -11.89
N PRO A 355 -7.55 -17.34 -12.16
CA PRO A 355 -7.70 -18.60 -11.45
C PRO A 355 -7.29 -18.46 -9.98
N VAL A 356 -7.78 -19.38 -9.13
CA VAL A 356 -7.33 -19.45 -7.74
C VAL A 356 -5.95 -20.11 -7.69
N LEU A 357 -4.93 -19.30 -7.43
CA LEU A 357 -3.51 -19.66 -7.45
C LEU A 357 -2.84 -19.51 -6.07
N LEU A 358 -3.39 -18.62 -5.23
CA LEU A 358 -2.77 -18.19 -3.99
C LEU A 358 -3.49 -18.80 -2.79
N ARG A 359 -2.70 -19.22 -1.80
CA ARG A 359 -3.13 -19.68 -0.49
C ARG A 359 -2.64 -18.64 0.51
N PRO A 360 -3.43 -17.59 0.78
CA PRO A 360 -2.95 -16.43 1.52
C PRO A 360 -2.99 -16.66 3.02
N MET A 361 -2.03 -16.04 3.70
CA MET A 361 -2.09 -15.74 5.12
C MET A 361 -1.82 -14.25 5.33
N ALA A 362 -2.15 -13.75 6.51
CA ALA A 362 -1.78 -12.40 6.91
C ALA A 362 -1.37 -12.34 8.38
N LEU A 363 -0.48 -11.40 8.68
CA LEU A 363 -0.08 -11.08 10.05
C LEU A 363 -1.10 -10.18 10.74
N THR A 364 -1.32 -10.44 12.03
CA THR A 364 -2.22 -9.69 12.92
C THR A 364 -1.55 -9.53 14.30
N PRO A 365 -1.21 -8.31 14.73
CA PRO A 365 -1.23 -7.08 13.94
C PRO A 365 -0.21 -7.10 12.78
N PRO A 366 -0.43 -6.30 11.70
CA PRO A 366 0.56 -6.13 10.65
C PRO A 366 1.91 -5.64 11.20
N LEU A 367 3.00 -6.15 10.62
CA LEU A 367 4.37 -5.71 10.96
C LEU A 367 4.90 -4.65 10.00
N VAL A 368 4.20 -4.41 8.89
CA VAL A 368 4.49 -3.36 7.92
C VAL A 368 3.23 -2.53 7.74
N MET A 369 3.38 -1.20 7.85
CA MET A 369 2.31 -0.25 7.57
C MET A 369 2.78 0.70 6.46
N PRO A 370 1.86 1.26 5.65
CA PRO A 370 2.23 2.31 4.72
C PRO A 370 2.75 3.53 5.49
N TYR A 371 3.86 4.11 5.06
CA TYR A 371 4.38 5.37 5.56
C TYR A 371 3.27 6.41 5.55
N VAL A 372 3.18 7.25 6.58
CA VAL A 372 2.08 8.23 6.76
C VAL A 372 1.85 9.15 5.54
N GLY A 373 2.90 9.47 4.77
CA GLY A 373 2.76 10.25 3.54
C GLY A 373 2.40 9.44 2.29
N SER A 374 2.55 8.12 2.31
CA SER A 374 2.43 7.21 1.14
C SER A 374 1.14 7.40 0.33
N MET A 375 -0.02 7.56 0.97
CA MET A 375 -1.31 7.70 0.27
C MET A 375 -1.33 8.93 -0.68
N PHE A 376 -0.56 9.97 -0.36
CA PHE A 376 -0.39 11.19 -1.17
C PHE A 376 0.92 11.23 -1.96
N LEU A 377 1.78 10.22 -1.80
CA LEU A 377 2.99 10.04 -2.59
C LEU A 377 2.85 8.95 -3.66
N SER A 378 1.95 7.98 -3.46
CA SER A 378 1.82 6.81 -4.31
C SER A 378 1.37 7.17 -5.71
N ASP A 379 2.02 6.57 -6.70
CA ASP A 379 1.72 6.74 -8.11
C ASP A 379 0.49 5.89 -8.52
N THR A 380 0.05 4.94 -7.69
CA THR A 380 -1.19 4.16 -7.91
C THR A 380 -2.46 4.91 -7.44
N ALA A 381 -2.31 6.05 -6.76
CA ALA A 381 -3.43 6.80 -6.21
C ALA A 381 -4.24 7.53 -7.30
N LYS A 382 -5.53 7.20 -7.44
CA LYS A 382 -6.43 7.69 -8.50
C LYS A 382 -7.01 9.12 -8.30
N VAL A 383 -6.55 9.85 -7.30
CA VAL A 383 -7.24 11.08 -6.80
C VAL A 383 -6.52 12.39 -7.13
N ARG A 384 -5.47 12.36 -7.96
CA ARG A 384 -4.64 13.55 -8.25
C ARG A 384 -4.90 14.12 -9.64
N ALA A 385 -4.77 15.44 -9.78
CA ALA A 385 -5.00 16.15 -11.05
C ALA A 385 -4.06 15.70 -12.19
N ALA A 386 -2.87 15.21 -11.86
CA ALA A 386 -1.87 14.72 -12.81
C ALA A 386 -1.85 13.17 -12.95
N THR A 387 -2.88 12.47 -12.47
CA THR A 387 -2.96 11.01 -12.61
C THR A 387 -3.05 10.65 -14.08
N ARG A 388 -2.15 9.77 -14.57
CA ARG A 388 -2.18 9.26 -15.93
C ARG A 388 -2.92 7.94 -15.98
N TYR A 389 -3.96 7.89 -16.80
CA TYR A 389 -4.68 6.66 -17.09
C TYR A 389 -4.18 6.05 -18.40
N VAL A 390 -4.22 4.72 -18.48
CA VAL A 390 -3.79 3.98 -19.68
C VAL A 390 -4.66 4.36 -20.88
N GLU A 391 -5.96 4.53 -20.70
CA GLU A 391 -6.89 4.91 -21.76
C GLU A 391 -6.67 6.32 -22.34
N ASP A 392 -6.05 7.21 -21.56
CA ASP A 392 -5.72 8.58 -22.00
C ASP A 392 -4.45 8.60 -22.87
N LEU A 393 -3.69 7.50 -22.91
CA LEU A 393 -2.54 7.39 -23.79
C LEU A 393 -3.00 7.26 -25.25
N PRO A 394 -2.23 7.81 -26.22
CA PRO A 394 -2.51 7.55 -27.63
C PRO A 394 -2.41 6.04 -27.91
N VAL A 395 -3.15 5.57 -28.92
CA VAL A 395 -3.18 4.14 -29.26
C VAL A 395 -1.79 3.64 -29.67
N SER A 396 -1.09 4.42 -30.51
CA SER A 396 0.29 4.16 -30.93
C SER A 396 1.18 5.35 -30.59
N VAL A 397 2.49 5.10 -30.46
CA VAL A 397 3.46 6.17 -30.33
C VAL A 397 3.36 7.04 -31.60
N PRO A 398 3.13 8.36 -31.50
CA PRO A 398 3.12 9.22 -32.68
C PRO A 398 4.45 9.12 -33.42
N ASP A 399 4.42 9.11 -34.75
CA ASP A 399 5.63 9.24 -35.56
C ASP A 399 6.28 10.60 -35.21
N GLU A 400 7.48 10.57 -34.62
CA GLU A 400 8.28 11.77 -34.27
C GLU A 400 8.80 12.51 -35.51
#